data_AF-A0AAD6JIB8-F1
#
_entry.id   AF-A0AAD6JIB8-F1
#
_cell.length_a   1.000
_cell.length_b   1.000
_cell.length_c   1.000
_cell.angle_alpha   90.00
_cell.angle_beta   90.00
_cell.angle_gamma   90.00
#
_symmetry.space_group_name_H-M   'P 1'
#
loop_
_entity.id
_entity.type
_entity.pdbx_description
1 polymer ?
#
loop_
_entity_poly.entity_id
_entity_poly.type
_entity_poly.pdbx_seq_one_letter_code
_entity_poly.pdbx_strand_id
1 'polypeptide(L)'
;METLGPTGPGLLSITGVPKASILRQRLLPLARKLALLDHDRRKHILKEHNLGSDVPLKNPDRNVSSFAMQLKYAQALESALVKTNNGPLLELGYCMMELGLRVAQICDMAIGGQELERSLLESGTAKGRLIHYHSGNLWQQWHYDYGVFTVLTAPMFLMSSQLTENTATDQFPVLCDQDCACPTGHSYLQIFDANKNDVFMVKTSSESFIIQVGESADILSRGKLSSTLHCVRRPPNFENLSRETFVVFLQPAWSKTFSISDYNVQHGMSGHHSSNEGNGHTELDFNEAAQDIHKIVPPLSSRLKDGMTFAEFSRETTKQYYGGSGLQSNS
;
A
#
# COMPACT_ATOMS: atom_id res chain seq x y z
N MET A 1 19.90 8.47 6.94
CA MET A 1 18.57 8.04 6.45
C MET A 1 18.43 8.41 4.97
N GLU A 2 19.26 7.83 4.09
CA GLU A 2 19.34 8.30 2.69
C GLU A 2 18.08 7.96 1.88
N THR A 3 17.51 6.77 2.07
CA THR A 3 16.38 6.31 1.24
C THR A 3 15.00 6.68 1.81
N LEU A 4 14.86 6.65 3.14
CA LEU A 4 13.59 6.94 3.82
C LEU A 4 13.41 8.40 4.22
N GLY A 5 14.48 9.19 4.21
CA GLY A 5 14.45 10.60 4.62
C GLY A 5 14.11 11.56 3.48
N PRO A 6 14.21 12.88 3.72
CA PRO A 6 13.80 13.94 2.78
C PRO A 6 14.44 13.86 1.39
N THR A 7 15.68 13.40 1.31
CA THR A 7 16.44 13.29 0.04
C THR A 7 16.19 11.97 -0.68
N GLY A 8 15.38 11.08 -0.11
CA GLY A 8 15.13 9.75 -0.59
C GLY A 8 13.73 9.55 -1.16
N PRO A 9 13.49 8.42 -1.85
CA PRO A 9 12.18 8.08 -2.40
C PRO A 9 11.12 7.67 -1.35
N GLY A 10 11.46 7.59 -0.07
CA GLY A 10 10.56 7.16 1.00
C GLY A 10 10.31 5.65 1.06
N LEU A 11 11.05 4.85 0.29
CA LEU A 11 10.81 3.41 0.13
C LEU A 11 12.07 2.58 0.34
N LEU A 12 11.93 1.39 0.95
CA LEU A 12 12.99 0.37 1.02
C LEU A 12 12.53 -0.96 0.41
N SER A 13 13.48 -1.70 -0.17
CA SER A 13 13.31 -3.12 -0.48
C SER A 13 14.19 -3.94 0.47
N ILE A 14 13.60 -4.95 1.12
CA ILE A 14 14.28 -5.80 2.10
C ILE A 14 14.24 -7.24 1.59
N THR A 15 15.41 -7.83 1.40
CA THR A 15 15.61 -9.22 0.98
C THR A 15 16.06 -10.09 2.16
N GLY A 16 16.14 -11.41 1.95
CA GLY A 16 16.66 -12.34 2.97
C GLY A 16 15.71 -12.56 4.15
N VAL A 17 14.44 -12.18 4.05
CA VAL A 17 13.44 -12.42 5.10
C VAL A 17 13.02 -13.89 5.07
N PRO A 18 13.21 -14.65 6.17
CA PRO A 18 12.92 -16.08 6.18
C PRO A 18 11.48 -16.40 5.78
N LYS A 19 11.32 -17.42 4.93
CA LYS A 19 10.02 -17.92 4.44
C LYS A 19 9.18 -16.93 3.61
N ALA A 20 9.66 -15.70 3.36
CA ALA A 20 8.91 -14.68 2.62
C ALA A 20 8.42 -15.19 1.25
N SER A 21 9.31 -15.81 0.47
CA SER A 21 9.00 -16.37 -0.86
C SER A 21 7.93 -17.47 -0.78
N ILE A 22 8.06 -18.41 0.16
CA ILE A 22 7.13 -19.53 0.33
C ILE A 22 5.75 -19.04 0.77
N LEU A 23 5.69 -18.12 1.74
CA LEU A 23 4.44 -17.55 2.23
C LEU A 23 3.74 -16.74 1.13
N ARG A 24 4.50 -15.95 0.36
CA ARG A 24 4.02 -15.24 -0.82
C ARG A 24 3.41 -16.19 -1.85
N GLN A 25 4.12 -17.26 -2.23
CA GLN A 25 3.64 -18.26 -3.19
C GLN A 25 2.35 -18.96 -2.74
N ARG A 26 2.20 -19.23 -1.43
CA ARG A 26 1.00 -19.85 -0.87
C ARG A 26 -0.20 -18.89 -0.81
N LEU A 27 0.03 -17.61 -0.51
CA LEU A 27 -1.05 -16.65 -0.27
C LEU A 27 -1.56 -15.96 -1.54
N LEU A 28 -0.66 -15.44 -2.38
CA LEU A 28 -1.05 -14.52 -3.46
C LEU A 28 -2.03 -15.12 -4.49
N PRO A 29 -1.92 -16.39 -4.91
CA PRO A 29 -2.91 -17.00 -5.81
C PRO A 29 -4.33 -17.03 -5.23
N LEU A 30 -4.48 -16.98 -3.90
CA LEU A 30 -5.79 -16.96 -3.25
C LEU A 30 -6.54 -15.65 -3.53
N ALA A 31 -5.86 -14.55 -3.85
CA ALA A 31 -6.50 -13.27 -4.15
C ALA A 31 -7.44 -13.39 -5.36
N ARG A 32 -6.92 -13.90 -6.48
CA ARG A 32 -7.68 -14.16 -7.70
C ARG A 32 -8.76 -15.22 -7.47
N LYS A 33 -8.41 -16.34 -6.81
CA LYS A 33 -9.38 -17.41 -6.52
C LYS A 33 -10.57 -16.88 -5.73
N LEU A 34 -10.34 -16.10 -4.67
CA LEU A 34 -11.41 -15.47 -3.89
C LEU A 34 -12.23 -14.49 -4.73
N ALA A 35 -11.58 -13.70 -5.59
CA ALA A 35 -12.25 -12.73 -6.45
C ALA A 35 -13.21 -13.36 -7.47
N LEU A 36 -12.87 -14.55 -7.98
CA LEU A 36 -13.61 -15.25 -9.03
C LEU A 36 -14.69 -16.21 -8.52
N LEU A 37 -14.78 -16.46 -7.21
CA LEU A 37 -15.87 -17.26 -6.63
C LEU A 37 -17.23 -16.59 -6.87
N ASP A 38 -18.30 -17.40 -6.90
CA ASP A 38 -19.66 -16.87 -6.81
C ASP A 38 -19.88 -16.17 -5.45
N HIS A 39 -20.91 -15.32 -5.40
CA HIS A 39 -21.20 -14.49 -4.25
C HIS A 39 -21.37 -15.28 -2.95
N ASP A 40 -22.08 -16.41 -2.98
CA ASP A 40 -22.46 -17.13 -1.77
C ASP A 40 -21.28 -17.93 -1.21
N ARG A 41 -20.51 -18.61 -2.07
CA ARG A 41 -19.26 -19.27 -1.67
C ARG A 41 -18.24 -18.26 -1.16
N ARG A 42 -18.06 -17.12 -1.85
CA ARG A 42 -17.17 -16.04 -1.39
C ARG A 42 -17.61 -15.53 -0.02
N LYS A 43 -18.88 -15.20 0.16
CA LYS A 43 -19.42 -14.69 1.43
C LYS A 43 -19.21 -15.67 2.59
N HIS A 44 -19.38 -16.97 2.34
CA HIS A 44 -19.14 -18.01 3.33
C HIS A 44 -17.67 -18.01 3.80
N ILE A 45 -16.72 -18.07 2.85
CA ILE A 45 -15.28 -18.10 3.15
C ILE A 45 -14.84 -16.81 3.86
N LEU A 46 -15.32 -15.64 3.42
CA LEU A 46 -15.00 -14.38 4.08
C LEU A 46 -15.47 -14.38 5.54
N LYS A 47 -16.68 -14.90 5.82
CA LYS A 47 -17.19 -15.02 7.19
C LYS A 47 -16.36 -16.00 8.03
N GLU A 48 -16.05 -17.17 7.48
CA GLU A 48 -15.27 -18.21 8.16
C GLU A 48 -13.89 -17.72 8.59
N HIS A 49 -13.21 -16.96 7.72
CA HIS A 49 -11.87 -16.46 7.97
C HIS A 49 -11.82 -15.02 8.51
N ASN A 50 -12.97 -14.45 8.93
CA ASN A 50 -13.09 -13.07 9.43
C ASN A 50 -12.48 -12.02 8.47
N LEU A 51 -12.69 -12.20 7.17
CA LEU A 51 -12.27 -11.28 6.13
C LEU A 51 -13.39 -10.29 5.79
N GLY A 52 -13.02 -9.04 5.62
CA GLY A 52 -13.86 -8.00 5.03
C GLY A 52 -13.46 -7.67 3.59
N SER A 53 -14.13 -6.68 3.02
CA SER A 53 -13.72 -6.03 1.76
C SER A 53 -13.96 -4.53 1.89
N ASP A 54 -12.99 -3.75 1.42
CA ASP A 54 -13.09 -2.29 1.36
C ASP A 54 -13.71 -1.80 0.04
N VAL A 55 -14.00 -2.73 -0.89
CA VAL A 55 -14.63 -2.45 -2.19
C VAL A 55 -15.93 -3.25 -2.34
N PRO A 56 -16.93 -2.73 -3.07
CA PRO A 56 -18.14 -3.49 -3.36
C PRO A 56 -17.84 -4.77 -4.15
N LEU A 57 -18.03 -5.93 -3.51
CA LEU A 57 -17.83 -7.25 -4.16
C LEU A 57 -19.05 -7.74 -4.96
N LYS A 58 -20.13 -6.94 -5.00
CA LYS A 58 -21.34 -7.26 -5.75
C LYS A 58 -21.27 -6.81 -7.22
N ASN A 59 -20.40 -5.83 -7.52
CA ASN A 59 -20.19 -5.36 -8.88
C ASN A 59 -19.21 -6.32 -9.61
N PRO A 60 -19.64 -7.01 -10.68
CA PRO A 60 -18.74 -7.84 -11.47
C PRO A 60 -17.69 -7.02 -12.23
N ASP A 61 -17.98 -5.77 -12.59
CA ASP A 61 -17.13 -4.89 -13.41
C ASP A 61 -16.14 -4.05 -12.58
N ARG A 62 -15.96 -4.38 -11.30
CA ARG A 62 -14.99 -3.70 -10.42
C ARG A 62 -13.57 -3.81 -10.97
N ASN A 63 -12.74 -2.80 -10.80
CA ASN A 63 -11.36 -2.82 -11.29
C ASN A 63 -10.40 -3.64 -10.41
N VAL A 64 -10.77 -3.77 -9.13
CA VAL A 64 -9.96 -4.40 -8.10
C VAL A 64 -10.84 -5.21 -7.16
N SER A 65 -10.32 -6.35 -6.70
CA SER A 65 -10.87 -7.09 -5.57
C SER A 65 -9.91 -7.00 -4.39
N SER A 66 -10.42 -6.66 -3.20
CA SER A 66 -9.61 -6.46 -2.00
C SER A 66 -10.24 -7.18 -0.81
N PHE A 67 -9.46 -7.99 -0.12
CA PHE A 67 -9.88 -8.76 1.06
C PHE A 67 -9.06 -8.32 2.26
N ALA A 68 -9.74 -7.74 3.24
CA ALA A 68 -9.09 -7.11 4.38
C ALA A 68 -9.24 -7.93 5.65
N MET A 69 -8.25 -7.86 6.54
CA MET A 69 -8.39 -8.33 7.91
C MET A 69 -7.63 -7.48 8.91
N GLN A 70 -8.06 -7.54 10.17
CA GLN A 70 -7.31 -6.97 11.28
C GLN A 70 -6.31 -8.01 11.79
N LEU A 71 -5.03 -7.64 11.80
CA LEU A 71 -3.96 -8.39 12.43
C LEU A 71 -3.70 -7.79 13.82
N LYS A 72 -3.39 -8.61 14.82
CA LYS A 72 -3.15 -8.17 16.20
C LYS A 72 -1.77 -8.57 16.68
N TYR A 73 -1.02 -7.64 17.27
CA TYR A 73 0.33 -7.92 17.81
C TYR A 73 0.30 -8.98 18.92
N ALA A 74 -0.71 -8.93 19.80
CA ALA A 74 -0.86 -9.92 20.87
C ALA A 74 -1.03 -11.35 20.32
N GLN A 75 -1.82 -11.52 19.26
CA GLN A 75 -2.03 -12.83 18.62
C GLN A 75 -0.78 -13.28 17.84
N ALA A 76 -0.04 -12.35 17.24
CA ALA A 76 1.23 -12.63 16.58
C ALA A 76 2.25 -13.19 17.59
N LEU A 77 2.35 -12.56 18.77
CA LEU A 77 3.22 -12.99 19.85
C LEU A 77 2.81 -14.36 20.40
N GLU A 78 1.52 -14.56 20.68
CA GLU A 78 0.98 -15.85 21.14
C GLU A 78 1.27 -16.97 20.12
N SER A 79 1.06 -16.69 18.83
CA SER A 79 1.34 -17.65 17.75
C SER A 79 2.81 -18.03 17.68
N ALA A 80 3.72 -17.07 17.90
CA ALA A 80 5.15 -17.32 17.92
C ALA A 80 5.57 -18.18 19.13
N LEU A 81 4.95 -17.97 20.29
CA LEU A 81 5.23 -18.72 21.52
C LEU A 81 4.70 -20.16 21.46
N VAL A 82 3.46 -20.34 20.98
CA VAL A 82 2.75 -21.63 20.99
C VAL A 82 2.98 -22.43 19.69
N LYS A 83 3.67 -21.85 18.69
CA LYS A 83 3.92 -22.45 17.37
C LYS A 83 2.61 -22.91 16.69
N THR A 84 1.60 -22.07 16.70
CA THR A 84 0.32 -22.37 16.06
C THR A 84 0.47 -22.40 14.54
N ASN A 85 -0.17 -23.39 13.89
CA ASN A 85 -0.26 -23.44 12.43
C ASN A 85 -1.36 -22.48 11.97
N ASN A 86 -0.99 -21.23 11.74
CA ASN A 86 -1.91 -20.21 11.24
C ASN A 86 -2.13 -20.37 9.73
N GLY A 87 -3.25 -19.86 9.23
CA GLY A 87 -3.46 -19.74 7.78
C GLY A 87 -2.40 -18.84 7.13
N PRO A 88 -2.12 -19.01 5.81
CA PRO A 88 -1.02 -18.31 5.13
C PRO A 88 -1.11 -16.78 5.20
N LEU A 89 -2.33 -16.24 5.31
CA LEU A 89 -2.57 -14.80 5.45
C LEU A 89 -2.07 -14.28 6.81
N LEU A 90 -2.39 -14.98 7.90
CA LEU A 90 -1.91 -14.62 9.24
C LEU A 90 -0.40 -14.81 9.37
N GLU A 91 0.14 -15.92 8.87
CA GLU A 91 1.59 -16.18 8.90
C GLU A 91 2.38 -15.06 8.19
N LEU A 92 1.97 -14.70 6.97
CA LEU A 92 2.61 -13.64 6.22
C LEU A 92 2.37 -12.26 6.85
N GLY A 93 1.15 -12.00 7.33
CA GLY A 93 0.79 -10.77 8.02
C GLY A 93 1.65 -10.51 9.25
N TYR A 94 1.81 -11.49 10.12
CA TYR A 94 2.66 -11.36 11.32
C TYR A 94 4.14 -11.20 10.96
N CYS A 95 4.64 -11.90 9.94
CA CYS A 95 5.99 -11.69 9.43
C CYS A 95 6.22 -10.23 8.98
N MET A 96 5.25 -9.64 8.28
CA MET A 96 5.32 -8.27 7.77
C MET A 96 5.16 -7.22 8.90
N MET A 97 4.32 -7.50 9.91
CA MET A 97 4.21 -6.65 11.10
C MET A 97 5.52 -6.57 11.87
N GLU A 98 6.14 -7.73 12.14
CA GLU A 98 7.43 -7.81 12.83
C GLU A 98 8.52 -7.05 12.05
N LEU A 99 8.55 -7.21 10.72
CA LEU A 99 9.50 -6.51 9.87
C LEU A 99 9.33 -4.98 9.98
N GLY A 100 8.11 -4.48 9.88
CA GLY A 100 7.87 -3.03 9.97
C GLY A 100 8.10 -2.46 11.37
N LEU A 101 7.87 -3.25 12.44
CA LEU A 101 8.22 -2.87 13.81
C LEU A 101 9.74 -2.69 13.97
N ARG A 102 10.54 -3.61 13.43
CA ARG A 102 12.01 -3.50 13.42
C ARG A 102 12.50 -2.30 12.63
N VAL A 103 11.86 -2.00 11.49
CA VAL A 103 12.18 -0.80 10.73
C VAL A 103 11.82 0.48 11.50
N ALA A 104 10.72 0.49 12.24
CA ALA A 104 10.36 1.60 13.12
C ALA A 104 11.43 1.85 14.19
N GLN A 105 11.89 0.79 14.87
CA GLN A 105 12.98 0.83 15.85
C GLN A 105 14.26 1.42 15.25
N ILE A 106 14.67 0.96 14.07
CA ILE A 106 15.86 1.45 13.38
C ILE A 106 15.72 2.91 13.00
N CYS A 107 14.55 3.31 12.50
CA CYS A 107 14.27 4.71 12.16
C CYS A 107 14.34 5.59 13.41
N ASP A 108 13.68 5.20 14.50
CA ASP A 108 13.68 5.90 15.79
C ASP A 108 15.12 6.11 16.29
N MET A 109 15.95 5.07 16.31
CA MET A 109 17.38 5.18 16.66
C MET A 109 18.13 6.15 15.75
N ALA A 110 17.90 6.09 14.43
CA ALA A 110 18.61 6.91 13.46
C ALA A 110 18.20 8.40 13.52
N ILE A 111 16.96 8.70 13.91
CA ILE A 111 16.43 10.07 13.98
C ILE A 111 16.51 10.68 15.39
N GLY A 112 16.93 9.89 16.39
CA GLY A 112 16.99 10.29 17.80
C GLY A 112 15.60 10.37 18.45
N GLY A 113 14.66 9.52 18.03
CA GLY A 113 13.28 9.44 18.52
C GLY A 113 12.94 8.08 19.13
N GLN A 114 11.68 7.92 19.53
CA GLN A 114 11.10 6.66 20.03
C GLN A 114 9.59 6.60 19.73
N GLU A 115 9.14 7.40 18.77
CA GLU A 115 7.72 7.66 18.54
C GLU A 115 7.10 6.65 17.56
N LEU A 116 7.87 6.18 16.58
CA LEU A 116 7.36 5.33 15.51
C LEU A 116 7.02 3.94 16.04
N GLU A 117 7.97 3.29 16.71
CA GLU A 117 7.77 1.96 17.29
C GLU A 117 6.63 1.99 18.32
N ARG A 118 6.69 2.95 19.25
CA ARG A 118 5.71 3.10 20.30
C ARG A 118 4.30 3.30 19.73
N SER A 119 4.15 4.14 18.70
CA SER A 119 2.85 4.36 18.05
C SER A 119 2.28 3.09 17.42
N LEU A 120 3.14 2.23 16.86
CA LEU A 120 2.72 0.94 16.30
C LEU A 120 2.30 -0.06 17.40
N LEU A 121 3.05 -0.14 18.49
CA LEU A 121 2.73 -1.03 19.62
C LEU A 121 1.44 -0.58 20.34
N GLU A 122 1.28 0.72 20.57
CA GLU A 122 0.07 1.29 21.19
C GLU A 122 -1.18 1.10 20.32
N SER A 123 -1.03 1.01 19.00
CA SER A 123 -2.12 0.65 18.09
C SER A 123 -2.67 -0.76 18.35
N GLY A 124 -1.82 -1.67 18.81
CA GLY A 124 -2.14 -3.08 19.09
C GLY A 124 -2.52 -3.90 17.87
N THR A 125 -2.68 -3.27 16.70
CA THR A 125 -3.21 -3.89 15.50
C THR A 125 -2.62 -3.30 14.21
N ALA A 126 -2.77 -4.03 13.12
CA ALA A 126 -2.46 -3.62 11.76
C ALA A 126 -3.58 -4.08 10.82
N LYS A 127 -3.67 -3.49 9.63
CA LYS A 127 -4.63 -3.93 8.60
C LYS A 127 -3.90 -4.69 7.49
N GLY A 128 -4.24 -5.96 7.29
CA GLY A 128 -3.80 -6.72 6.12
C GLY A 128 -4.79 -6.58 4.97
N ARG A 129 -4.31 -6.47 3.73
CA ARG A 129 -5.12 -6.50 2.50
C ARG A 129 -4.51 -7.45 1.48
N LEU A 130 -5.29 -8.44 1.06
CA LEU A 130 -5.00 -9.30 -0.08
C LEU A 130 -5.72 -8.73 -1.30
N ILE A 131 -4.96 -8.34 -2.33
CA ILE A 131 -5.46 -7.54 -3.45
C ILE A 131 -5.24 -8.29 -4.76
N HIS A 132 -6.26 -8.30 -5.60
CA HIS A 132 -6.24 -8.77 -6.97
C HIS A 132 -6.66 -7.63 -7.89
N TYR A 133 -5.68 -7.08 -8.62
CA TYR A 133 -5.89 -6.10 -9.67
C TYR A 133 -6.09 -6.80 -11.01
N HIS A 134 -7.14 -6.47 -11.75
CA HIS A 134 -7.48 -7.22 -12.97
C HIS A 134 -8.09 -6.40 -14.12
N SER A 135 -8.70 -5.25 -13.84
CA SER A 135 -9.28 -4.42 -14.91
C SER A 135 -8.72 -3.00 -14.87
N GLY A 136 -8.83 -2.30 -16.00
CA GLY A 136 -8.33 -0.93 -16.16
C GLY A 136 -6.82 -0.84 -16.38
N ASN A 137 -6.36 0.35 -16.76
CA ASN A 137 -4.94 0.65 -16.94
C ASN A 137 -4.28 1.22 -15.68
N LEU A 138 -5.07 1.93 -14.86
CA LEU A 138 -4.66 2.47 -13.58
C LEU A 138 -5.31 1.63 -12.47
N TRP A 139 -4.54 0.70 -11.93
CA TRP A 139 -4.98 -0.25 -10.93
C TRP A 139 -5.15 0.38 -9.55
N GLN A 140 -4.33 1.38 -9.24
CA GLN A 140 -4.48 2.24 -8.09
C GLN A 140 -3.97 3.64 -8.45
N GLN A 141 -4.78 4.66 -8.19
CA GLN A 141 -4.45 6.05 -8.48
C GLN A 141 -3.33 6.57 -7.54
N TRP A 142 -2.65 7.64 -7.95
CA TRP A 142 -1.70 8.37 -7.12
C TRP A 142 -2.29 8.76 -5.75
N HIS A 143 -1.59 8.38 -4.69
CA HIS A 143 -1.94 8.71 -3.31
C HIS A 143 -0.74 8.55 -2.37
N TYR A 144 -0.88 9.11 -1.18
CA TYR A 144 -0.10 8.73 -0.02
C TYR A 144 -0.89 7.77 0.86
N ASP A 145 -0.20 6.78 1.43
CA ASP A 145 -0.73 6.05 2.56
C ASP A 145 -0.61 6.89 3.83
N TYR A 146 -1.67 6.97 4.62
CA TYR A 146 -1.70 7.84 5.80
C TYR A 146 -1.15 7.20 7.08
N GLY A 147 -0.82 5.90 7.07
CA GLY A 147 -0.25 5.17 8.23
C GLY A 147 1.21 5.55 8.53
N VAL A 148 1.87 4.77 9.39
CA VAL A 148 3.32 4.88 9.65
C VAL A 148 4.10 4.23 8.51
N PHE A 149 3.83 2.94 8.26
CA PHE A 149 4.46 2.20 7.17
C PHE A 149 3.45 1.34 6.44
N THR A 150 3.67 1.16 5.15
CA THR A 150 3.00 0.15 4.33
C THR A 150 4.02 -0.89 3.92
N VAL A 151 3.83 -2.13 4.37
CA VAL A 151 4.68 -3.26 4.00
C VAL A 151 3.98 -4.03 2.88
N LEU A 152 4.66 -4.28 1.77
CA LEU A 152 4.12 -4.98 0.61
C LEU A 152 4.97 -6.21 0.29
N THR A 153 4.32 -7.30 -0.10
CA THR A 153 4.98 -8.37 -0.85
C THR A 153 5.46 -7.86 -2.20
N ALA A 154 6.52 -8.43 -2.74
CA ALA A 154 6.70 -8.42 -4.19
C ALA A 154 5.43 -8.99 -4.88
N PRO A 155 4.88 -8.33 -5.90
CA PRO A 155 3.65 -8.78 -6.53
C PRO A 155 3.87 -10.11 -7.25
N MET A 156 2.81 -10.89 -7.37
CA MET A 156 2.70 -11.99 -8.33
C MET A 156 1.90 -11.48 -9.53
N PHE A 157 2.22 -12.00 -10.71
CA PHE A 157 1.48 -11.70 -11.93
C PHE A 157 0.90 -13.00 -12.45
N LEU A 158 -0.40 -13.02 -12.70
CA LEU A 158 -1.10 -14.19 -13.22
C LEU A 158 -1.64 -13.86 -14.60
N MET A 159 -1.19 -14.63 -15.61
CA MET A 159 -1.72 -14.52 -16.95
C MET A 159 -2.92 -15.46 -17.11
N SER A 160 -4.04 -14.91 -17.55
CA SER A 160 -5.19 -15.73 -17.95
C SER A 160 -4.94 -16.30 -19.35
N SER A 161 -4.68 -17.60 -19.48
CA SER A 161 -4.67 -18.27 -20.79
C SER A 161 -5.95 -19.08 -20.98
N GLN A 162 -6.57 -18.95 -22.15
CA GLN A 162 -7.59 -19.89 -22.59
C GLN A 162 -6.88 -21.08 -23.23
N LEU A 163 -6.88 -22.23 -22.55
CA LEU A 163 -6.58 -23.47 -23.24
C LEU A 163 -7.76 -23.77 -24.17
N THR A 164 -7.56 -23.58 -25.48
CA THR A 164 -8.44 -24.18 -26.48
C THR A 164 -8.18 -25.68 -26.48
N GLU A 165 -8.91 -26.44 -25.66
CA GLU A 165 -9.01 -27.88 -25.90
C GLU A 165 -9.87 -28.07 -27.15
N ASN A 166 -9.23 -28.48 -28.25
CA ASN A 166 -9.90 -28.97 -29.45
C ASN A 166 -10.61 -30.29 -29.16
N THR A 167 -11.70 -30.29 -28.40
CA THR A 167 -12.62 -31.44 -28.34
C THR A 167 -14.04 -30.99 -28.03
N ALA A 168 -14.96 -31.41 -28.90
CA ALA A 168 -16.39 -31.13 -28.89
C ALA A 168 -17.13 -31.76 -27.69
N THR A 169 -16.88 -31.25 -26.48
CA THR A 169 -17.71 -31.53 -25.30
C THR A 169 -17.88 -30.24 -24.49
N ASP A 170 -19.12 -29.93 -24.10
CA ASP A 170 -19.55 -28.82 -23.24
C ASP A 170 -18.86 -28.81 -21.86
N GLN A 171 -17.55 -28.60 -21.82
CA GLN A 171 -16.80 -28.40 -20.59
C GLN A 171 -16.27 -26.96 -20.56
N PHE A 172 -16.55 -26.28 -19.45
CA PHE A 172 -16.07 -24.92 -19.18
C PHE A 172 -14.55 -24.84 -19.40
N PRO A 173 -14.02 -23.79 -20.05
CA PRO A 173 -12.60 -23.67 -20.31
C PRO A 173 -11.80 -23.73 -19.00
N VAL A 174 -10.87 -24.68 -18.92
CA VAL A 174 -9.95 -24.80 -17.79
C VAL A 174 -8.94 -23.66 -17.88
N LEU A 175 -9.11 -22.66 -17.02
CA LEU A 175 -8.12 -21.60 -16.80
C LEU A 175 -6.91 -22.21 -16.08
N CYS A 176 -5.77 -22.30 -16.76
CA CYS A 176 -4.51 -22.59 -16.08
C CYS A 176 -3.88 -21.27 -15.60
N ASP A 177 -3.87 -21.06 -14.28
CA ASP A 177 -3.18 -19.93 -13.66
C ASP A 177 -1.68 -20.21 -13.69
N GLN A 178 -0.95 -19.59 -14.61
CA GLN A 178 0.51 -19.67 -14.64
C GLN A 178 1.09 -18.39 -13.99
N ASP A 179 1.83 -18.57 -12.89
CA ASP A 179 2.70 -17.51 -12.37
C ASP A 179 3.70 -17.16 -13.47
N CYS A 180 3.62 -15.92 -13.96
CA CYS A 180 4.55 -15.44 -14.96
C CYS A 180 5.54 -14.49 -14.31
N ALA A 181 6.82 -14.64 -14.67
CA ALA A 181 7.80 -13.61 -14.38
C ALA A 181 7.29 -12.28 -14.93
N CYS A 182 7.48 -11.18 -14.18
CA CYS A 182 7.00 -9.88 -14.63
C CYS A 182 7.48 -9.61 -16.07
N PRO A 183 6.58 -9.23 -16.99
CA PRO A 183 6.92 -9.03 -18.40
C PRO A 183 8.08 -8.06 -18.67
N THR A 184 8.37 -7.15 -17.74
CA THR A 184 9.42 -6.13 -17.87
C THR A 184 10.40 -6.09 -16.69
N GLY A 185 10.33 -7.05 -15.77
CA GLY A 185 11.22 -7.12 -14.59
C GLY A 185 10.94 -6.09 -13.48
N HIS A 186 9.76 -5.45 -13.48
CA HIS A 186 9.38 -4.44 -12.48
C HIS A 186 8.10 -4.80 -11.72
N SER A 187 7.82 -4.17 -10.59
CA SER A 187 6.62 -4.45 -9.80
C SER A 187 5.35 -3.74 -10.29
N TYR A 188 5.50 -2.79 -11.22
CA TYR A 188 4.46 -1.86 -11.68
C TYR A 188 3.83 -0.99 -10.56
N LEU A 189 4.48 -0.97 -9.39
CA LEU A 189 4.37 0.12 -8.43
C LEU A 189 5.24 1.27 -8.96
N GLN A 190 4.64 2.45 -9.11
CA GLN A 190 5.36 3.68 -9.41
C GLN A 190 5.44 4.55 -8.18
N ILE A 191 6.55 5.27 -8.07
CA ILE A 191 6.75 6.30 -7.05
C ILE A 191 7.13 7.61 -7.74
N PHE A 192 6.75 8.72 -7.14
CA PHE A 192 7.21 10.04 -7.54
C PHE A 192 8.33 10.47 -6.57
N ASP A 193 9.53 10.71 -7.09
CA ASP A 193 10.67 11.19 -6.32
C ASP A 193 10.75 12.71 -6.46
N ALA A 194 10.28 13.44 -5.44
CA ALA A 194 10.21 14.90 -5.46
C ALA A 194 11.59 15.57 -5.65
N ASN A 195 12.67 14.94 -5.20
CA ASN A 195 14.02 15.49 -5.35
C ASN A 195 14.51 15.43 -6.80
N LYS A 196 14.06 14.41 -7.53
CA LYS A 196 14.38 14.24 -8.96
C LYS A 196 13.29 14.78 -9.87
N ASN A 197 12.13 15.16 -9.31
CA ASN A 197 10.96 15.61 -10.05
C ASN A 197 10.58 14.61 -11.15
N ASP A 198 10.61 13.32 -10.85
CA ASP A 198 10.42 12.26 -11.85
C ASP A 198 9.75 11.02 -11.24
N VAL A 199 9.16 10.21 -12.12
CA VAL A 199 8.42 9.00 -11.79
C VAL A 199 9.28 7.77 -12.03
N PHE A 200 9.51 6.99 -10.98
CA PHE A 200 10.29 5.76 -11.03
C PHE A 200 9.40 4.54 -10.89
N MET A 201 9.75 3.46 -11.60
CA MET A 201 9.11 2.16 -11.43
C MET A 201 9.94 1.30 -10.49
N VAL A 202 9.30 0.75 -9.46
CA VAL A 202 9.98 -0.03 -8.42
C VAL A 202 10.35 -1.42 -8.95
N LYS A 203 11.63 -1.77 -8.84
CA LYS A 203 12.14 -3.14 -9.04
C LYS A 203 12.09 -3.90 -7.72
N THR A 204 11.78 -5.18 -7.78
CA THR A 204 11.71 -6.06 -6.60
C THR A 204 11.98 -7.49 -7.01
N SER A 205 12.54 -8.27 -6.09
CA SER A 205 12.68 -9.73 -6.22
C SER A 205 11.46 -10.43 -5.61
N SER A 206 11.15 -11.65 -6.04
CA SER A 206 10.05 -12.44 -5.43
C SER A 206 10.28 -12.75 -3.94
N GLU A 207 11.50 -12.57 -3.44
CA GLU A 207 11.89 -12.82 -2.05
C GLU A 207 11.90 -11.56 -1.18
N SER A 208 11.65 -10.38 -1.78
CA SER A 208 11.69 -9.12 -1.04
C SER A 208 10.32 -8.66 -0.57
N PHE A 209 10.35 -7.96 0.57
CA PHE A 209 9.30 -7.03 0.96
C PHE A 209 9.68 -5.61 0.55
N ILE A 210 8.67 -4.79 0.31
CA ILE A 210 8.80 -3.36 0.11
C ILE A 210 8.23 -2.67 1.34
N ILE A 211 8.89 -1.63 1.85
CA ILE A 211 8.37 -0.77 2.91
C ILE A 211 8.27 0.64 2.36
N GLN A 212 7.07 1.22 2.43
CA GLN A 212 6.79 2.61 2.08
C GLN A 212 6.52 3.40 3.35
N VAL A 213 7.07 4.61 3.42
CA VAL A 213 6.77 5.58 4.49
C VAL A 213 5.39 6.17 4.22
N GLY A 214 4.52 6.14 5.23
CA GLY A 214 3.23 6.82 5.21
C GLY A 214 3.29 8.20 5.88
N GLU A 215 2.22 8.98 5.72
CA GLU A 215 2.15 10.35 6.24
C GLU A 215 2.24 10.43 7.76
N SER A 216 1.76 9.42 8.51
CA SER A 216 1.94 9.44 9.98
C SER A 216 3.42 9.34 10.35
N ALA A 217 4.23 8.57 9.63
CA ALA A 217 5.66 8.49 9.92
C ALA A 217 6.38 9.80 9.60
N ASP A 218 5.98 10.45 8.49
CA ASP A 218 6.44 11.79 8.12
C ASP A 218 6.16 12.81 9.24
N ILE A 219 4.90 12.88 9.69
CA ILE A 219 4.44 13.78 10.76
C ILE A 219 5.16 13.48 12.09
N LEU A 220 5.15 12.22 12.54
CA LEU A 220 5.73 11.81 13.83
C LEU A 220 7.25 11.97 13.88
N SER A 221 7.92 11.83 12.73
CA SER A 221 9.36 12.07 12.61
C SER A 221 9.71 13.54 12.37
N ARG A 222 8.72 14.42 12.25
CA ARG A 222 8.87 15.86 11.95
C ARG A 222 9.60 16.09 10.62
N GLY A 223 9.21 15.34 9.59
CA GLY A 223 9.81 15.41 8.26
C GLY A 223 11.18 14.75 8.15
N LYS A 224 11.66 14.00 9.16
CA LYS A 224 12.90 13.22 9.04
C LYS A 224 12.72 11.93 8.23
N LEU A 225 11.47 11.49 8.07
CA LEU A 225 11.00 10.50 7.10
C LEU A 225 10.14 11.20 6.06
N SER A 226 10.20 10.76 4.80
CA SER A 226 9.40 11.35 3.72
C SER A 226 8.36 10.36 3.22
N SER A 227 7.08 10.75 3.28
CA SER A 227 5.98 9.93 2.79
C SER A 227 6.10 9.63 1.29
N THR A 228 5.75 8.40 0.88
CA THR A 228 5.93 7.94 -0.51
C THR A 228 4.68 8.17 -1.35
N LEU A 229 4.76 9.09 -2.31
CA LEU A 229 3.72 9.27 -3.31
C LEU A 229 3.80 8.16 -4.36
N HIS A 230 2.72 7.41 -4.54
CA HIS A 230 2.78 6.22 -5.39
C HIS A 230 1.45 5.88 -6.08
N CYS A 231 1.53 5.11 -7.16
CA CYS A 231 0.39 4.53 -7.86
C CYS A 231 0.72 3.12 -8.36
N VAL A 232 -0.30 2.38 -8.80
CA VAL A 232 -0.12 1.05 -9.39
C VAL A 232 -0.81 1.03 -10.74
N ARG A 233 -0.11 0.54 -11.77
CA ARG A 233 -0.64 0.51 -13.15
C ARG A 233 -0.45 -0.82 -13.83
N ARG A 234 -1.29 -1.07 -14.83
CA ARG A 234 -1.17 -2.24 -15.71
C ARG A 234 -0.03 -2.03 -16.71
N PRO A 235 0.73 -3.09 -17.03
CA PRO A 235 1.64 -3.07 -18.17
C PRO A 235 0.90 -2.80 -19.49
N PRO A 236 1.41 -1.94 -20.38
CA PRO A 236 0.80 -1.75 -21.70
C PRO A 236 0.87 -3.05 -22.52
N ASN A 237 -0.16 -3.35 -23.30
CA ASN A 237 -0.29 -4.56 -24.13
C ASN A 237 -0.46 -5.89 -23.37
N PHE A 238 -0.78 -5.87 -22.07
CA PHE A 238 -1.04 -7.06 -21.26
C PHE A 238 -2.47 -7.04 -20.69
N GLU A 239 -3.47 -7.20 -21.56
CA GLU A 239 -4.86 -7.02 -21.15
C GLU A 239 -5.37 -8.10 -20.18
N ASN A 240 -4.89 -9.33 -20.34
CA ASN A 240 -5.30 -10.52 -19.57
C ASN A 240 -4.41 -10.79 -18.34
N LEU A 241 -3.60 -9.81 -17.95
CA LEU A 241 -2.67 -9.91 -16.84
C LEU A 241 -3.32 -9.36 -15.57
N SER A 242 -3.33 -10.16 -14.51
CA SER A 242 -3.65 -9.67 -13.17
C SER A 242 -2.39 -9.51 -12.32
N ARG A 243 -2.52 -8.68 -11.27
CA ARG A 243 -1.46 -8.43 -10.29
C ARG A 243 -1.99 -8.68 -8.88
N GLU A 244 -1.33 -9.59 -8.20
CA GLU A 244 -1.68 -10.08 -6.88
C GLU A 244 -0.65 -9.55 -5.89
N THR A 245 -1.12 -8.97 -4.79
CA THR A 245 -0.22 -8.49 -3.74
C THR A 245 -0.89 -8.63 -2.39
N PHE A 246 -0.08 -8.81 -1.36
CA PHE A 246 -0.51 -8.70 0.02
C PHE A 246 0.19 -7.49 0.65
N VAL A 247 -0.59 -6.69 1.37
CA VAL A 247 -0.16 -5.42 1.94
C VAL A 247 -0.54 -5.39 3.41
N VAL A 248 0.35 -4.89 4.27
CA VAL A 248 0.09 -4.66 5.69
C VAL A 248 0.30 -3.19 5.99
N PHE A 249 -0.77 -2.51 6.41
CA PHE A 249 -0.76 -1.12 6.86
C PHE A 249 -0.49 -1.09 8.36
N LEU A 250 0.64 -0.51 8.72
CA LEU A 250 1.07 -0.28 10.09
C LEU A 250 0.74 1.16 10.46
N GLN A 251 -0.11 1.33 11.46
CA GLN A 251 -0.76 2.60 11.75
C GLN A 251 -0.67 2.92 13.25
N PRO A 252 -0.70 4.21 13.64
CA PRO A 252 -0.78 4.58 15.04
C PRO A 252 -2.10 4.13 15.69
N ALA A 253 -2.16 4.20 17.01
CA ALA A 253 -3.43 4.10 17.72
C ALA A 253 -4.42 5.18 17.21
N TRP A 254 -5.71 4.85 17.14
CA TRP A 254 -6.75 5.78 16.71
C TRP A 254 -6.77 7.10 17.49
N SER A 255 -6.39 7.05 18.76
CA SER A 255 -6.29 8.19 19.68
C SER A 255 -4.96 8.95 19.62
N LYS A 256 -3.97 8.50 18.83
CA LYS A 256 -2.68 9.21 18.72
C LYS A 256 -2.92 10.59 18.14
N THR A 257 -2.54 11.61 18.89
CA THR A 257 -2.62 13.01 18.46
C THR A 257 -1.37 13.42 17.69
N PHE A 258 -1.54 14.20 16.63
CA PHE A 258 -0.47 14.84 15.89
C PHE A 258 -0.24 16.27 16.37
N SER A 259 1.02 16.65 16.48
CA SER A 259 1.45 18.02 16.75
C SER A 259 2.27 18.55 15.57
N ILE A 260 1.93 19.76 15.12
CA ILE A 260 2.52 20.43 13.95
C ILE A 260 3.50 21.53 14.41
N SER A 261 3.62 21.80 15.71
CA SER A 261 4.38 22.93 16.26
C SER A 261 5.83 23.02 15.77
N ASP A 262 6.49 21.88 15.55
CA ASP A 262 7.86 21.82 14.99
C ASP A 262 7.92 21.06 13.67
N TYR A 263 6.78 20.86 13.00
CA TYR A 263 6.73 20.32 11.65
C TYR A 263 7.04 21.47 10.70
N ASN A 264 8.27 21.50 10.18
CA ASN A 264 8.72 22.61 9.35
C ASN A 264 7.87 22.66 8.07
N VAL A 265 6.97 23.65 8.00
CA VAL A 265 5.96 23.81 6.95
C VAL A 265 6.59 23.93 5.55
N GLN A 266 7.89 24.23 5.45
CA GLN A 266 8.64 24.25 4.19
C GLN A 266 8.66 22.90 3.46
N HIS A 267 8.64 21.75 4.16
CA HIS A 267 8.59 20.43 3.49
C HIS A 267 7.19 20.04 2.98
N GLY A 268 6.12 20.62 3.55
CA GLY A 268 4.75 20.49 3.02
C GLY A 268 4.38 21.55 1.96
N MET A 269 5.20 22.59 1.79
CA MET A 269 4.95 23.72 0.88
C MET A 269 5.67 23.62 -0.47
N SER A 270 6.51 22.59 -0.70
CA SER A 270 7.16 22.41 -2.02
C SER A 270 6.16 22.18 -3.17
N GLY A 271 4.86 22.04 -2.89
CA GLY A 271 3.80 21.93 -3.90
C GLY A 271 2.79 23.07 -3.95
N HIS A 272 2.93 24.19 -3.23
CA HIS A 272 1.94 25.28 -3.33
C HIS A 272 2.50 26.67 -3.01
N HIS A 273 2.64 27.51 -4.03
CA HIS A 273 2.51 28.95 -3.87
C HIS A 273 1.04 29.32 -3.71
N SER A 274 0.73 30.01 -2.60
CA SER A 274 -0.48 30.81 -2.48
C SER A 274 -0.34 32.04 -3.38
N SER A 275 -1.38 32.32 -4.16
CA SER A 275 -1.53 33.57 -4.89
C SER A 275 -1.51 34.76 -3.93
N ASN A 276 -0.39 35.48 -3.87
CA ASN A 276 -0.38 36.90 -3.56
C ASN A 276 0.88 37.55 -4.14
N GLU A 277 0.66 38.69 -4.79
CA GLU A 277 1.62 39.45 -5.58
C GLU A 277 2.87 39.87 -4.79
N GLY A 278 4.05 39.70 -5.39
CA GLY A 278 5.28 40.33 -4.89
C GLY A 278 6.58 39.58 -5.19
N ASN A 279 7.13 39.81 -6.37
CA ASN A 279 8.55 39.72 -6.77
C ASN A 279 9.46 38.58 -6.25
N GLY A 280 9.90 37.74 -7.20
CA GLY A 280 11.32 37.33 -7.29
C GLY A 280 11.64 35.85 -7.04
N HIS A 281 11.56 35.05 -8.10
CA HIS A 281 12.34 33.83 -8.39
C HIS A 281 12.44 32.72 -7.32
N THR A 282 11.68 31.64 -7.52
CA THR A 282 12.16 30.30 -7.98
C THR A 282 10.94 29.39 -8.14
N GLU A 283 10.28 29.43 -9.31
CA GLU A 283 9.35 28.35 -9.68
C GLU A 283 10.16 27.07 -9.83
N LEU A 284 9.92 26.07 -8.97
CA LEU A 284 10.36 24.71 -9.25
C LEU A 284 9.62 24.27 -10.51
N ASP A 285 10.35 24.12 -11.61
CA ASP A 285 9.82 23.76 -12.91
C ASP A 285 9.39 22.27 -12.88
N PHE A 286 8.19 22.02 -12.35
CA PHE A 286 7.59 20.69 -12.32
C PHE A 286 7.37 20.21 -13.74
N ASN A 287 7.80 18.98 -14.05
CA ASN A 287 7.47 18.40 -15.36
C ASN A 287 5.94 18.19 -15.46
N GLU A 288 5.44 18.04 -16.68
CA GLU A 288 4.00 17.90 -16.96
C GLU A 288 3.35 16.78 -16.13
N ALA A 289 4.06 15.66 -15.95
CA ALA A 289 3.59 14.53 -15.14
C ALA A 289 3.46 14.89 -13.65
N ALA A 290 4.42 15.63 -13.08
CA ALA A 290 4.37 16.09 -11.69
C ALA A 290 3.22 17.06 -11.46
N GLN A 291 2.99 17.99 -12.41
CA GLN A 291 1.88 18.93 -12.33
C GLN A 291 0.52 18.20 -12.31
N ASP A 292 0.35 17.19 -13.16
CA ASP A 292 -0.88 16.41 -13.20
C ASP A 292 -1.09 15.58 -11.93
N ILE A 293 -0.02 15.02 -11.37
CA ILE A 293 -0.08 14.31 -10.08
C ILE A 293 -0.52 15.28 -8.96
N HIS A 294 0.04 16.48 -8.89
CA HIS A 294 -0.30 17.45 -7.85
C HIS A 294 -1.74 17.99 -7.95
N LYS A 295 -2.38 17.95 -9.13
CA LYS A 295 -3.80 18.30 -9.28
C LYS A 295 -4.74 17.25 -8.66
N ILE A 296 -4.30 15.99 -8.58
CA ILE A 296 -5.14 14.86 -8.13
C ILE A 296 -4.83 14.38 -6.72
N VAL A 297 -3.74 14.84 -6.10
CA VAL A 297 -3.34 14.44 -4.75
C VAL A 297 -3.69 15.55 -3.77
N PRO A 298 -4.63 15.35 -2.83
CA PRO A 298 -4.96 16.36 -1.84
C PRO A 298 -3.75 16.65 -0.94
N PRO A 299 -3.31 17.91 -0.83
CA PRO A 299 -2.12 18.25 -0.06
C PRO A 299 -2.30 17.91 1.42
N LEU A 300 -1.20 17.61 2.12
CA LEU A 300 -1.26 17.26 3.55
C LEU A 300 -1.89 18.40 4.38
N SER A 301 -1.60 19.66 4.02
CA SER A 301 -2.12 20.86 4.70
C SER A 301 -3.64 21.02 4.61
N SER A 302 -4.32 20.45 3.60
CA SER A 302 -5.79 20.48 3.51
C SER A 302 -6.46 19.44 4.40
N ARG A 303 -5.69 18.47 4.94
CA ARG A 303 -6.19 17.31 5.69
C ARG A 303 -5.71 17.25 7.14
N LEU A 304 -4.53 17.78 7.43
CA LEU A 304 -3.90 17.76 8.74
C LEU A 304 -4.15 19.06 9.50
N LYS A 305 -4.53 18.95 10.78
CA LYS A 305 -4.70 20.09 11.70
C LYS A 305 -3.99 19.80 13.01
N ASP A 306 -3.47 20.83 13.66
CA ASP A 306 -2.76 20.68 14.93
C ASP A 306 -3.71 20.14 16.00
N GLY A 307 -3.24 19.20 16.81
CA GLY A 307 -4.04 18.53 17.85
C GLY A 307 -5.01 17.47 17.32
N MET A 308 -5.06 17.22 16.01
CA MET A 308 -5.93 16.19 15.43
C MET A 308 -5.46 14.77 15.79
N THR A 309 -6.39 13.87 16.05
CA THR A 309 -6.12 12.44 16.24
C THR A 309 -5.92 11.70 14.91
N PHE A 310 -5.23 10.56 14.93
CA PHE A 310 -5.08 9.69 13.76
C PHE A 310 -6.45 9.28 13.18
N ALA A 311 -7.46 9.04 14.01
CA ALA A 311 -8.82 8.72 13.55
C ALA A 311 -9.46 9.86 12.74
N GLU A 312 -9.29 11.11 13.18
CA GLU A 312 -9.79 12.28 12.47
C GLU A 312 -9.02 12.50 11.16
N PHE A 313 -7.70 12.37 11.19
CA PHE A 313 -6.84 12.50 10.01
C PHE A 313 -7.15 11.43 8.96
N SER A 314 -7.28 10.18 9.39
CA SER A 314 -7.64 9.04 8.53
C SER A 314 -9.02 9.25 7.90
N ARG A 315 -10.00 9.75 8.65
CA ARG A 315 -11.34 10.04 8.14
C ARG A 315 -11.33 11.17 7.12
N GLU A 316 -10.65 12.27 7.39
CA GLU A 316 -10.56 13.40 6.45
C GLU A 316 -9.81 13.00 5.18
N THR A 317 -8.72 12.25 5.32
CA THR A 317 -7.95 11.71 4.19
C THR A 317 -8.78 10.76 3.35
N THR A 318 -9.48 9.82 3.98
CA THR A 318 -10.37 8.89 3.28
C THR A 318 -11.48 9.64 2.54
N LYS A 319 -12.04 10.69 3.13
CA LYS A 319 -13.09 11.50 2.50
C LYS A 319 -12.58 12.21 1.25
N GLN A 320 -11.39 12.81 1.28
CA GLN A 320 -10.85 13.54 0.12
C GLN A 320 -10.39 12.60 -1.00
N TYR A 321 -9.84 11.43 -0.68
CA TYR A 321 -9.51 10.42 -1.70
C TYR A 321 -10.73 9.65 -2.21
N TYR A 322 -11.65 9.19 -1.34
CA TYR A 322 -12.66 8.17 -1.67
C TYR A 322 -14.13 8.58 -1.44
N GLY A 323 -14.40 9.77 -0.90
CA GLY A 323 -15.79 10.23 -0.70
C GLY A 323 -16.55 10.41 -2.02
N GLY A 324 -17.87 10.64 -2.00
CA GLY A 324 -18.67 10.77 -3.24
C GLY A 324 -18.25 11.92 -4.19
N SER A 325 -17.41 12.84 -3.72
CA SER A 325 -16.74 13.89 -4.50
C SER A 325 -15.21 13.74 -4.53
N GLY A 326 -14.68 12.62 -4.02
CA GLY A 326 -13.26 12.33 -3.87
C GLY A 326 -12.66 11.74 -5.14
N LEU A 327 -11.36 11.92 -5.32
CA LEU A 327 -10.64 11.73 -6.59
C LEU A 327 -10.55 10.27 -7.05
N GLN A 328 -10.73 9.31 -6.14
CA GLN A 328 -10.72 7.87 -6.38
C GLN A 328 -12.11 7.22 -6.25
N SER A 329 -13.18 8.01 -6.14
CA SER A 329 -14.55 7.50 -5.94
C SER A 329 -15.16 6.81 -7.17
N ASN A 330 -14.60 7.06 -8.36
CA ASN A 330 -15.04 6.49 -9.64
C ASN A 330 -14.14 5.35 -10.14
N SER A 331 -13.32 4.76 -9.26
CA SER A 331 -12.45 3.61 -9.59
C SER A 331 -13.11 2.26 -9.31
#